data_AF-A0A2R8C485-F1
#
_entry.id   AF-A0A2R8C485-F1
#
_cell.length_a   1.000
_cell.length_b   1.000
_cell.length_c   1.000
_cell.angle_alpha   90.00
_cell.angle_beta   90.00
_cell.angle_gamma   90.00
#
_symmetry.space_group_name_H-M   'P 1'
#
loop_
_entity.id
_entity.type
_entity.pdbx_description
1 polymer ?
#
loop_
_entity_poly.entity_id
_entity_poly.type
_entity_poly.pdbx_seq_one_letter_code
_entity_poly.pdbx_strand_id
1 'polypeptide(L)' 'MIESIELTCGPTPKADPIKWTESPGVTIFVGPNNSGKSALLQEISESFTSERRSNRSALKTLEISAFNQAMFDDHP' A
#
# COMPACT_ATOMS: atom_id res chain seq x y z
N MET A 1 4.30 -4.38 -9.51
CA MET A 1 4.07 -2.98 -9.13
C MET A 1 2.80 -2.89 -8.32
N ILE A 2 2.72 -1.98 -7.35
CA ILE A 2 1.46 -1.74 -6.61
C ILE A 2 0.58 -0.87 -7.50
N GLU A 3 -0.62 -1.34 -7.84
CA GLU A 3 -1.60 -0.59 -8.65
C GLU A 3 -2.58 0.16 -7.77
N SER A 4 -3.03 -0.50 -6.70
CA SER A 4 -3.91 0.12 -5.73
C SER A 4 -3.65 -0.39 -4.32
N ILE A 5 -3.86 0.51 -3.36
CA ILE A 5 -3.93 0.19 -1.95
C ILE A 5 -5.22 0.81 -1.41
N GLU A 6 -5.96 0.03 -0.64
CA GLU A 6 -7.06 0.51 0.18
C GLU A 6 -6.76 0.16 1.63
N LEU A 7 -6.79 1.17 2.50
CA LEU A 7 -6.67 0.99 3.94
C LEU A 7 -8.04 0.70 4.58
N THR A 8 -8.04 0.28 5.83
CA THR A 8 -9.26 0.17 6.66
C THR A 8 -9.63 1.48 7.35
N CYS A 9 -8.72 2.47 7.33
CA CYS A 9 -8.85 3.72 8.06
C CYS A 9 -8.70 4.95 7.17
N GLY A 10 -9.36 6.04 7.59
CA GLY A 10 -9.23 7.38 7.04
C GLY A 10 -8.42 8.30 7.97
N PRO A 11 -8.12 9.54 7.53
CA PRO A 11 -7.43 10.53 8.36
C PRO A 11 -8.20 10.91 9.64
N THR A 12 -9.50 10.63 9.70
CA THR A 12 -10.33 10.78 10.91
C THR A 12 -11.27 9.58 11.06
N PRO A 13 -11.85 9.32 12.25
CA PRO A 13 -12.74 8.17 12.47
C PRO A 13 -14.01 8.14 11.62
N LYS A 14 -14.42 9.28 11.05
CA LYS A 14 -15.60 9.40 10.18
C LYS A 14 -15.22 9.57 8.71
N ALA A 15 -13.93 9.69 8.39
CA ALA A 15 -13.49 9.83 7.01
C ALA A 15 -13.52 8.48 6.31
N ASP A 16 -13.73 8.52 5.01
CA ASP A 16 -13.64 7.33 4.18
C ASP A 16 -12.23 6.73 4.25
N PRO A 17 -12.12 5.39 4.09
CA PRO A 17 -10.83 4.75 4.07
C PRO A 17 -9.95 5.29 2.95
N ILE A 18 -8.66 5.41 3.24
CA ILE A 18 -7.72 5.93 2.24
C ILE A 18 -7.58 4.91 1.12
N LYS A 19 -7.84 5.35 -0.11
CA LYS A 19 -7.64 4.57 -1.34
C LYS A 19 -6.74 5.34 -2.29
N TRP A 20 -5.65 4.70 -2.71
CA TRP A 20 -4.77 5.22 -3.76
C TRP A 20 -4.86 4.29 -4.96
N THR A 21 -5.09 4.87 -6.12
CA THR A 21 -5.01 4.24 -7.44
C THR A 21 -4.06 5.10 -8.24
N GLU A 22 -2.76 4.81 -8.17
CA GLU A 22 -1.74 5.68 -8.75
C GLU A 22 -1.10 5.08 -9.99
N SER A 23 -0.60 5.99 -10.83
CA SER A 23 0.40 5.73 -11.85
C SER A 23 1.73 5.27 -11.23
N PRO A 24 2.63 4.66 -12.02
CA PRO A 24 3.94 4.26 -11.56
C PRO A 24 4.69 5.37 -10.77
N GLY A 25 5.17 5.08 -9.55
CA GLY A 25 5.81 6.11 -8.72
C GLY A 25 6.43 5.61 -7.40
N VAL A 26 6.93 6.56 -6.61
CA VAL A 26 7.49 6.33 -5.27
C VAL A 26 6.56 6.91 -4.21
N THR A 27 6.00 6.05 -3.36
CA THR A 27 5.15 6.45 -2.23
C THR A 27 5.95 6.45 -0.94
N ILE A 28 5.84 7.53 -0.14
CA ILE A 28 6.53 7.68 1.14
C ILE A 28 5.51 7.79 2.27
N PHE A 29 5.62 6.92 3.28
CA PHE A 29 4.76 6.95 4.47
C PHE A 29 5.38 7.80 5.58
N VAL A 30 4.69 8.87 6.00
CA VAL A 30 5.15 9.80 7.04
C VAL A 30 4.11 9.95 8.16
N GLY A 31 4.57 10.28 9.37
CA GLY A 31 3.69 10.49 10.52
C GLY A 31 4.40 10.34 11.86
N PRO A 32 3.74 10.63 12.99
CA PRO A 32 4.32 10.54 14.34
C PRO A 32 4.83 9.14 14.72
N ASN A 33 5.64 9.05 15.77
CA ASN A 33 6.04 7.76 16.33
C ASN A 33 4.80 6.96 16.76
N ASN A 34 4.85 5.64 16.57
CA ASN A 34 3.76 4.72 16.92
C ASN A 34 2.45 4.90 16.12
N SER A 35 2.48 5.62 14.99
CA SER A 35 1.30 5.83 14.12
C SER A 35 0.93 4.64 13.23
N GLY A 36 1.59 3.48 13.38
CA GLY A 36 1.30 2.28 12.59
C GLY A 36 2.03 2.16 11.24
N LYS A 37 2.95 3.08 10.88
CA LYS A 37 3.70 3.03 9.60
C LYS A 37 4.41 1.68 9.37
N SER A 38 5.23 1.25 10.33
CA SER A 38 5.99 0.00 10.20
C SER A 38 5.07 -1.22 10.16
N ALA A 39 3.97 -1.21 10.91
CA ALA A 39 2.97 -2.27 10.88
C ALA A 39 2.30 -2.36 9.50
N LEU A 40 1.89 -1.23 8.92
CA LEU A 40 1.34 -1.19 7.56
C LEU A 40 2.34 -1.67 6.51
N LEU A 41 3.59 -1.21 6.56
CA LEU A 41 4.63 -1.68 5.63
C LEU A 41 4.92 -3.17 5.76
N GLN A 42 4.85 -3.70 6.99
CA GLN A 42 4.96 -5.14 7.24
C GLN A 42 3.77 -5.89 6.65
N GLU A 43 2.53 -5.44 6.85
CA GLU A 43 1.31 -6.04 6.25
C GLU A 43 1.37 -6.01 4.70
N ILE A 44 1.90 -4.93 4.12
CA ILE A 44 2.16 -4.82 2.68
C ILE A 44 3.21 -5.86 2.26
N SER A 45 4.35 -5.95 2.96
CA SER A 45 5.41 -6.92 2.67
C SER A 45 4.93 -8.37 2.75
N GLU A 46 4.14 -8.70 3.77
CA GLU A 46 3.53 -10.03 3.96
C GLU A 46 2.53 -10.37 2.85
N SER A 47 1.95 -9.37 2.19
CA SER A 47 1.07 -9.61 1.04
C SER A 47 1.81 -10.00 -0.23
N PHE A 48 3.14 -9.84 -0.28
CA PHE A 48 4.00 -10.36 -1.35
C PHE A 48 4.49 -11.78 -1.09
N THR A 49 4.38 -12.29 0.13
CA THR A 49 4.79 -13.65 0.48
C THR A 49 3.58 -14.57 0.56
N SER A 50 3.72 -15.83 0.17
CA SER A 50 2.61 -16.80 0.11
C SER A 50 2.04 -17.19 1.49
N GLU A 51 2.64 -16.69 2.57
CA GLU A 51 2.21 -16.93 3.95
C GLU A 51 1.16 -15.89 4.35
N ARG A 52 -0.11 -16.14 3.97
CA ARG A 52 -1.24 -15.34 4.44
C ARG A 52 -1.39 -15.47 5.96
N ARG A 53 -0.68 -14.66 6.75
CA ARG A 53 -1.01 -14.48 8.17
C ARG A 53 -2.26 -13.60 8.30
N SER A 54 -3.29 -14.26 8.78
CA SER A 54 -4.62 -13.72 9.05
C SER A 54 -4.59 -12.86 10.31
N ASN A 55 -4.32 -11.56 10.15
CA ASN A 55 -4.91 -10.47 10.93
C ASN A 55 -4.43 -9.12 10.35
N ARG A 56 -4.97 -8.74 9.19
CA ARG A 56 -4.73 -7.42 8.59
C ARG A 56 -5.52 -6.37 9.37
N SER A 57 -4.84 -5.45 10.02
CA SER A 57 -5.49 -4.42 10.85
C SER A 57 -5.72 -3.13 10.08
N ALA A 58 -4.76 -2.74 9.24
CA ALA A 58 -4.74 -1.46 8.54
C ALA A 58 -4.90 -1.61 7.02
N LEU A 59 -4.46 -2.73 6.43
CA LEU A 59 -4.54 -2.98 4.99
C LEU A 59 -5.83 -3.74 4.63
N LYS A 60 -6.72 -3.12 3.86
CA LYS A 60 -7.96 -3.75 3.39
C LYS A 60 -7.71 -4.51 2.09
N THR A 61 -7.22 -3.81 1.07
CA THR A 61 -6.97 -4.36 -0.27
C THR A 61 -5.62 -3.89 -0.78
N LEU A 62 -4.91 -4.76 -1.48
CA LEU A 62 -3.66 -4.47 -2.19
C LEU A 62 -3.75 -5.16 -3.55
N GLU A 63 -3.74 -4.37 -4.62
CA GLU A 63 -3.70 -4.87 -6.00
C GLU A 63 -2.29 -4.68 -6.55
N ILE A 64 -1.76 -5.75 -7.13
CA ILE A 64 -0.38 -5.85 -7.56
C ILE A 64 -0.38 -6.38 -9.00
N SER A 65 0.31 -5.70 -9.90
CA SER A 65 0.59 -6.18 -11.25
C SER A 65 2.03 -6.63 -11.42
N ALA A 66 2.28 -7.37 -12.50
CA ALA A 66 3.64 -7.68 -12.91
C ALA A 66 4.43 -6.39 -13.18
N PHE A 67 5.71 -6.38 -12.83
CA PHE A 67 6.59 -5.30 -13.23
C PHE A 67 6.73 -5.30 -14.75
N ASN A 68 6.33 -4.21 -15.41
CA ASN A 68 6.50 -4.04 -16.85
C ASN A 68 7.66 -3.08 -17.10
N GLN A 69 8.77 -3.60 -17.66
CA GLN A 69 9.98 -2.82 -17.90
C GLN A 69 9.74 -1.67 -18.90
N ALA A 70 8.81 -1.84 -19.83
CA ALA A 70 8.42 -0.83 -20.82
C ALA A 70 7.84 0.46 -20.20
N MET A 71 7.46 0.46 -18.91
CA MET A 71 6.99 1.67 -18.21
C MET A 71 8.11 2.68 -17.90
N PHE A 72 9.38 2.26 -17.91
CA PHE A 72 10.51 3.15 -17.64
C PHE A 72 11.20 3.66 -18.91
N ASP A 73 10.91 3.04 -20.06
CA ASP A 73 11.54 3.38 -21.34
C ASP A 73 10.91 4.64 -22.00
N ASP A 74 9.82 5.17 -21.45
CA ASP A 74 9.08 6.34 -21.95
C ASP A 74 9.55 7.67 -21.31
N HIS A 75 10.62 7.65 -20.51
CA HIS A 75 11.25 8.84 -19.94
C HIS A 75 12.71 8.98 -20.42
N PRO A 76 13.06 10.08 -21.14
CA PRO A 76 14.43 10.34 -21.58
C PRO A 76 15.40 10.68 -20.44
#